data_AF-A0A1M7YNA3-F1
#
_entry.id   AF-A0A1M7YNA3-F1
#
_cell.length_a   1.000
_cell.length_b   1.000
_cell.length_c   1.000
_cell.angle_alpha   90.00
_cell.angle_beta   90.00
_cell.angle_gamma   90.00
#
_symmetry.space_group_name_H-M   'P 1'
#
loop_
_entity.id
_entity.type
_entity.pdbx_description
1 polymer ?
#
loop_
_entity_poly.entity_id
_entity_poly.type
_entity_poly.pdbx_seq_one_letter_code
_entity_poly.pdbx_strand_id
1 'polypeptide(L)'
;MRRSFLVFAIICFTLMLCSCVNTGKKVEPLRTETVDFDINTAAQMVEKGEKIIADISLKDTVSRDEFKQFLTDMEDAYDGYKEIQWNYMFFYNDEFEDEHIATLHLNKDMFYPTIYHKDVEIVSAQVKNEYYEDETLNDIILTIREEYLGTDSKLKGWYRESLYKKNEEGKWVFFSFDGQMNFSDEGITSDYLKLK
;
A
#
# COMPACT_ATOMS: atom_id res chain seq x y z
N MET A 1 46.31 25.51 -17.51
CA MET A 1 45.21 25.27 -16.54
C MET A 1 43.81 25.66 -17.06
N ARG A 2 43.61 26.83 -17.70
CA ARG A 2 42.28 27.25 -18.20
C ARG A 2 41.68 26.44 -19.37
N ARG A 3 42.51 25.88 -20.27
CA ARG A 3 42.04 25.09 -21.43
C ARG A 3 41.58 23.68 -21.06
N SER A 4 42.27 23.02 -20.12
CA SER A 4 41.92 21.67 -19.65
C SER A 4 40.63 21.63 -18.84
N PHE A 5 40.34 22.69 -18.07
CA PHE A 5 39.08 22.85 -17.34
C PHE A 5 37.87 23.02 -18.26
N LEU A 6 38.04 23.71 -19.39
CA LEU A 6 36.98 23.93 -20.37
C LEU A 6 36.60 22.65 -21.11
N VAL A 7 37.59 21.79 -21.41
CA VAL A 7 37.34 20.48 -22.02
C VAL A 7 36.64 19.54 -21.04
N PHE A 8 37.05 19.55 -19.77
CA PHE A 8 36.39 18.75 -18.72
C PHE A 8 34.95 19.21 -18.48
N ALA A 9 34.71 20.52 -18.45
CA ALA A 9 33.36 21.09 -18.31
C ALA A 9 32.44 20.72 -19.49
N ILE A 10 32.97 20.70 -20.72
CA ILE A 10 32.20 20.28 -21.92
C ILE A 10 31.86 18.79 -21.87
N ILE A 11 32.79 17.93 -21.42
CA ILE A 11 32.55 16.48 -21.28
C ILE A 11 31.52 16.19 -20.17
N CYS A 12 31.59 16.90 -19.05
CA CYS A 12 30.57 16.76 -17.99
C CYS A 12 29.19 17.26 -18.44
N PHE A 13 29.14 18.32 -19.27
CA PHE A 13 27.87 18.85 -19.79
C PHE A 13 27.25 17.94 -20.86
N THR A 14 28.06 17.28 -21.70
CA THR A 14 27.54 16.29 -22.66
C THR A 14 27.11 14.99 -22.00
N LEU A 15 27.77 14.55 -20.92
CA LEU A 15 27.33 13.40 -20.13
C LEU A 15 25.99 13.63 -19.41
N MET A 16 25.72 14.87 -18.95
CA MET A 16 24.42 15.23 -18.35
C MET A 16 23.29 15.35 -19.37
N LEU A 17 23.58 15.65 -20.64
CA LEU A 17 22.57 15.72 -21.70
C LEU A 17 22.20 14.32 -22.26
N CYS A 18 23.05 13.30 -22.05
CA CYS A 18 22.79 11.93 -22.50
C CYS A 18 21.99 11.07 -21.49
N SER A 19 21.73 11.54 -20.27
CA SER A 19 21.00 10.76 -19.25
C SER A 19 19.48 10.96 -19.22
N CYS A 20 18.93 11.78 -20.12
CA CYS A 20 17.50 12.14 -20.09
C CYS A 20 16.78 11.88 -21.41
N VAL A 21 16.92 10.69 -22.00
CA VAL A 21 15.95 10.16 -22.97
C VAL A 21 15.78 8.66 -22.73
N ASN A 22 15.28 8.29 -21.55
CA ASN A 22 14.63 7.00 -21.41
C ASN A 22 13.16 7.17 -21.80
N THR A 23 12.91 7.46 -23.08
CA THR A 23 11.58 7.27 -23.67
C THR A 23 11.37 5.77 -23.85
N GLY A 24 11.31 5.03 -22.73
CA GLY A 24 10.67 3.73 -22.73
C GLY A 24 9.24 4.00 -23.12
N LYS A 25 8.91 3.85 -24.41
CA LYS A 25 7.51 3.80 -24.85
C LYS A 25 6.90 2.69 -24.01
N LYS A 26 6.07 3.04 -23.02
CA LYS A 26 5.21 2.06 -22.37
C LYS A 26 4.45 1.37 -23.48
N VAL A 27 4.50 0.04 -23.48
CA VAL A 27 3.66 -0.73 -24.38
C VAL A 27 2.23 -0.44 -23.94
N GLU A 28 1.42 0.13 -24.82
CA GLU A 28 0.01 0.41 -24.54
C GLU A 28 -0.80 -0.85 -24.86
N PRO A 29 -1.85 -1.16 -24.08
CA PRO A 29 -2.73 -2.28 -24.40
C PRO A 29 -3.48 -2.01 -25.72
N LEU A 30 -3.68 -3.07 -26.50
CA LEU A 30 -4.55 -3.06 -27.68
C LEU A 30 -6.01 -2.81 -27.29
N ARG A 31 -6.41 -3.31 -26.11
CA ARG A 31 -7.77 -3.22 -25.59
C ARG A 31 -7.77 -3.27 -24.08
N THR A 32 -8.67 -2.50 -23.48
CA THR A 32 -8.94 -2.54 -22.04
C THR A 32 -10.43 -2.77 -21.82
N GLU A 33 -10.76 -3.72 -20.97
CA GLU A 33 -12.14 -3.99 -20.53
C GLU A 33 -12.22 -3.87 -19.02
N THR A 34 -13.15 -3.05 -18.54
CA THR A 34 -13.46 -2.91 -17.12
C THR A 34 -14.82 -3.53 -16.85
N VAL A 35 -14.89 -4.41 -15.86
CA VAL A 35 -16.11 -5.08 -15.42
C VAL A 35 -16.29 -4.84 -13.93
N ASP A 36 -17.50 -4.48 -13.52
CA ASP A 36 -17.81 -4.32 -12.10
C ASP A 36 -17.69 -5.66 -11.37
N PHE A 37 -17.12 -5.60 -10.17
CA PHE A 37 -17.01 -6.72 -9.25
C PHE A 37 -18.01 -6.55 -8.11
N ASP A 38 -18.48 -7.66 -7.53
CA ASP A 38 -19.43 -7.60 -6.43
C ASP A 38 -18.81 -6.89 -5.21
N ILE A 39 -19.39 -5.77 -4.83
CA ILE A 39 -18.83 -4.90 -3.79
C ILE A 39 -18.85 -5.55 -2.40
N ASN A 40 -19.82 -6.44 -2.13
CA ASN A 40 -19.88 -7.15 -0.86
C ASN A 40 -18.77 -8.18 -0.75
N THR A 41 -18.48 -8.89 -1.84
CA THR A 41 -17.33 -9.81 -1.93
C THR A 41 -16.03 -9.03 -1.81
N ALA A 42 -15.91 -7.88 -2.46
CA ALA A 42 -14.74 -7.00 -2.30
C ALA A 42 -14.55 -6.55 -0.84
N ALA A 43 -15.64 -6.17 -0.15
CA ALA A 43 -15.59 -5.82 1.26
C ALA A 43 -15.02 -6.95 2.12
N GLN A 44 -15.51 -8.18 1.94
CA GLN A 44 -14.99 -9.35 2.67
C GLN A 44 -13.50 -9.59 2.43
N MET A 45 -13.00 -9.30 1.22
CA MET A 45 -11.59 -9.47 0.88
C MET A 45 -10.69 -8.49 1.63
N VAL A 46 -11.10 -7.22 1.76
CA VAL A 46 -10.31 -6.20 2.48
C VAL A 46 -10.52 -6.26 3.99
N GLU A 47 -11.70 -6.67 4.46
CA GLU A 47 -12.05 -6.82 5.88
C GLU A 47 -11.05 -7.71 6.64
N LYS A 48 -10.51 -8.74 5.98
CA LYS A 48 -9.57 -9.69 6.59
C LYS A 48 -8.34 -8.99 7.19
N GLY A 49 -7.66 -8.15 6.41
CA GLY A 49 -6.48 -7.40 6.85
C GLY A 49 -6.85 -6.20 7.70
N GLU A 50 -7.87 -5.46 7.27
CA GLU A 50 -8.22 -4.21 7.92
C GLU A 50 -8.82 -4.36 9.32
N LYS A 51 -9.46 -5.50 9.59
CA LYS A 51 -9.92 -5.81 10.95
C LYS A 51 -8.76 -5.95 11.92
N ILE A 52 -7.69 -6.64 11.50
CA ILE A 52 -6.49 -6.82 12.33
C ILE A 52 -5.87 -5.46 12.64
N ILE A 53 -5.81 -4.57 11.64
CA ILE A 53 -5.31 -3.20 11.79
C ILE A 53 -6.20 -2.37 12.73
N ALA A 54 -7.52 -2.44 12.59
CA ALA A 54 -8.44 -1.72 13.46
C ALA A 54 -8.39 -2.24 14.91
N ASP A 55 -8.23 -3.54 15.10
CA ASP A 55 -8.15 -4.15 16.43
C ASP A 55 -6.81 -3.82 17.12
N ILE A 56 -5.69 -3.81 16.39
CA ILE A 56 -4.37 -3.47 16.96
C ILE A 56 -4.28 -1.98 17.30
N SER A 57 -4.83 -1.08 16.49
CA SER A 57 -4.73 0.38 16.70
C SER A 57 -5.38 0.87 18.00
N LEU A 58 -6.32 0.08 18.55
CA LEU A 58 -6.98 0.32 19.84
C LEU A 58 -6.10 0.01 21.06
N LYS A 59 -4.98 -0.69 20.88
CA LYS A 59 -4.07 -1.02 21.96
C LYS A 59 -3.00 0.06 22.11
N ASP A 60 -2.42 0.15 23.30
CA ASP A 60 -1.21 0.95 23.53
C ASP A 60 0.04 0.07 23.51
N THR A 61 -0.09 -1.15 24.01
CA THR A 61 0.99 -2.13 24.09
C THR A 61 0.50 -3.54 23.78
N VAL A 62 1.44 -4.41 23.45
CA VAL A 62 1.23 -5.86 23.29
C VAL A 62 2.37 -6.66 23.90
N SER A 63 2.07 -7.91 24.24
CA SER A 63 3.10 -8.91 24.53
C SER A 63 3.83 -9.37 23.26
N ARG A 64 5.00 -9.99 23.43
CA ARG A 64 5.74 -10.61 22.32
C ARG A 64 4.95 -11.67 21.56
N ASP A 65 4.11 -12.44 22.24
CA ASP A 65 3.29 -13.47 21.60
C ASP A 65 2.17 -12.84 20.76
N GLU A 66 1.52 -11.80 21.26
CA GLU A 66 0.53 -11.02 20.49
C GLU A 66 1.18 -10.33 19.28
N PHE A 67 2.39 -9.81 19.39
CA PHE A 67 3.14 -9.25 18.26
C PHE A 67 3.42 -10.29 17.17
N LYS A 68 3.88 -11.49 17.55
CA LYS A 68 4.12 -12.58 16.60
C LYS A 68 2.83 -13.05 15.93
N GLN A 69 1.74 -13.12 16.71
CA GLN A 69 0.42 -13.46 16.18
C GLN A 69 -0.04 -12.39 15.19
N PHE A 70 0.08 -11.11 15.52
CA PHE A 70 -0.23 -10.00 14.62
C PHE A 70 0.51 -10.13 13.28
N LEU A 71 1.82 -10.39 13.28
CA LEU A 71 2.58 -10.55 12.04
C LEU A 71 2.12 -11.76 11.22
N THR A 72 1.77 -12.86 11.89
CA THR A 72 1.25 -14.07 11.24
C THR A 72 -0.12 -13.81 10.62
N ASP A 73 -1.00 -13.13 11.35
CA ASP A 73 -2.34 -12.78 10.88
C ASP A 73 -2.28 -11.82 9.69
N MET A 74 -1.35 -10.85 9.70
CA MET A 74 -1.11 -9.95 8.57
C MET A 74 -0.52 -10.69 7.37
N GLU A 75 0.42 -11.62 7.57
CA GLU A 75 0.96 -12.44 6.48
C GLU A 75 -0.16 -13.27 5.83
N ASP A 76 -1.03 -13.89 6.61
CA ASP A 76 -2.18 -14.64 6.09
C ASP A 76 -3.22 -13.71 5.42
N ALA A 77 -3.49 -12.53 5.99
CA ALA A 77 -4.47 -11.59 5.46
C ALA A 77 -4.10 -11.03 4.08
N TYR A 78 -2.80 -10.90 3.80
CA TYR A 78 -2.27 -10.37 2.54
C TYR A 78 -1.59 -11.47 1.70
N ASP A 79 -2.03 -12.71 1.85
CA ASP A 79 -1.62 -13.87 1.05
C ASP A 79 -0.09 -14.06 0.93
N GLY A 80 0.64 -13.75 2.00
CA GLY A 80 2.10 -13.86 2.06
C GLY A 80 2.87 -12.73 1.38
N TYR A 81 2.21 -11.62 1.04
CA TYR A 81 2.89 -10.45 0.45
C TYR A 81 3.87 -9.81 1.45
N LYS A 82 5.17 -9.78 1.07
CA LYS A 82 6.28 -9.42 1.98
C LYS A 82 6.88 -8.04 1.77
N GLU A 83 6.40 -7.29 0.79
CA GLU A 83 6.94 -5.95 0.53
C GLU A 83 6.52 -4.94 1.61
N ILE A 84 5.45 -5.24 2.36
CA ILE A 84 5.01 -4.40 3.48
C ILE A 84 5.66 -4.88 4.78
N GLN A 85 6.32 -3.95 5.43
CA GLN A 85 7.01 -4.13 6.70
C GLN A 85 6.08 -3.71 7.86
N TRP A 86 5.08 -4.55 8.17
CA TRP A 86 4.02 -4.24 9.14
C TRP A 86 4.53 -3.91 10.54
N ASN A 87 5.59 -4.58 11.00
CA ASN A 87 6.25 -4.30 12.26
C ASN A 87 6.76 -2.84 12.34
N TYR A 88 7.43 -2.35 11.30
CA TYR A 88 7.95 -0.99 11.24
C TYR A 88 6.83 0.07 11.15
N MET A 89 5.64 -0.33 10.69
CA MET A 89 4.47 0.54 10.62
C MET A 89 3.75 0.69 11.96
N PHE A 90 3.66 -0.39 12.74
CA PHE A 90 2.80 -0.42 13.93
C PHE A 90 3.55 -0.44 15.26
N PHE A 91 4.88 -0.60 15.27
CA PHE A 91 5.68 -0.72 16.50
C PHE A 91 6.96 0.12 16.41
N TYR A 92 7.53 0.49 17.55
CA TYR A 92 8.84 1.15 17.59
C TYR A 92 9.96 0.16 17.30
N ASN A 93 10.87 0.56 16.40
CA ASN A 93 11.92 -0.32 15.85
C ASN A 93 12.84 -0.87 16.92
N ASP A 94 13.31 -0.01 17.81
CA ASP A 94 14.21 -0.37 18.92
C ASP A 94 13.57 -1.37 19.88
N GLU A 95 12.25 -1.33 20.02
CA GLU A 95 11.54 -2.28 20.87
C GLU A 95 11.41 -3.65 20.24
N PHE A 96 10.88 -3.75 19.01
CA PHE A 96 10.65 -5.07 18.43
C PHE A 96 11.95 -5.77 17.98
N GLU A 97 13.03 -5.01 17.72
CA GLU A 97 14.34 -5.55 17.37
C GLU A 97 15.10 -6.11 18.59
N ASP A 98 14.82 -5.66 19.83
CA ASP A 98 15.44 -6.18 21.06
C ASP A 98 14.57 -7.26 21.74
N GLU A 99 14.91 -8.53 21.52
CA GLU A 99 14.19 -9.70 22.09
C GLU A 99 14.04 -9.69 23.62
N HIS A 100 14.83 -8.90 24.36
CA HIS A 100 14.71 -8.78 25.81
C HIS A 100 13.53 -7.89 26.26
N ILE A 101 12.98 -7.07 25.36
CA ILE A 101 11.80 -6.26 25.63
C ILE A 101 10.54 -7.15 25.50
N ALA A 102 9.87 -7.37 26.64
CA ALA A 102 8.72 -8.27 26.72
C ALA A 102 7.39 -7.61 26.30
N THR A 103 7.29 -6.29 26.42
CA THR A 103 6.11 -5.48 26.12
C THR A 103 6.49 -4.45 25.08
N LEU A 104 5.80 -4.49 23.94
CA LEU A 104 6.04 -3.62 22.80
C LEU A 104 4.95 -2.56 22.74
N HIS A 105 5.35 -1.32 22.53
CA HIS A 105 4.47 -0.18 22.33
C HIS A 105 4.16 -0.01 20.85
N LEU A 106 2.93 0.42 20.61
CA LEU A 106 2.47 0.72 19.26
C LEU A 106 2.98 2.08 18.83
N ASN A 107 3.37 2.19 17.57
CA ASN A 107 3.75 3.45 16.96
C ASN A 107 2.50 4.33 16.80
N LYS A 108 2.37 5.33 17.67
CA LYS A 108 1.22 6.25 17.68
C LYS A 108 1.34 7.38 16.66
N ASP A 109 2.48 7.52 15.99
CA ASP A 109 2.76 8.58 15.01
C ASP A 109 2.31 8.22 13.59
N MET A 110 1.65 7.07 13.43
CA MET A 110 1.09 6.64 12.15
C MET A 110 -0.40 6.34 12.26
N PHE A 111 -1.19 6.93 11.35
CA PHE A 111 -2.60 6.61 11.18
C PHE A 111 -2.80 5.79 9.91
N TYR A 112 -3.41 4.62 10.06
CA TYR A 112 -3.77 3.75 8.94
C TYR A 112 -5.30 3.73 8.79
N PRO A 113 -5.88 4.45 7.81
CA PRO A 113 -7.31 4.40 7.57
C PRO A 113 -7.76 3.00 7.14
N THR A 114 -8.96 2.61 7.56
CA THR A 114 -9.61 1.33 7.24
C THR A 114 -11.11 1.58 7.11
N ILE A 115 -11.85 0.68 6.47
CA ILE A 115 -13.31 0.70 6.35
C ILE A 115 -14.04 0.67 7.70
N TYR A 116 -13.34 0.31 8.77
CA TYR A 116 -13.83 0.39 10.14
C TYR A 116 -13.78 1.81 10.70
N HIS A 117 -13.07 2.73 10.07
CA HIS A 117 -13.04 4.14 10.46
C HIS A 117 -14.19 4.92 9.82
N LYS A 118 -14.73 5.89 10.57
CA LYS A 118 -15.84 6.72 10.15
C LYS A 118 -15.55 7.42 8.82
N ASP A 119 -16.51 7.38 7.91
CA ASP A 119 -16.44 8.02 6.60
C ASP A 119 -15.36 7.43 5.66
N VAL A 120 -14.72 6.31 6.00
CA VAL A 120 -13.91 5.50 5.06
C VAL A 120 -14.77 4.40 4.47
N GLU A 121 -14.92 4.37 3.15
CA GLU A 121 -15.81 3.44 2.46
C GLU A 121 -15.13 2.82 1.23
N ILE A 122 -15.54 1.60 0.88
CA ILE A 122 -15.24 1.02 -0.43
C ILE A 122 -16.16 1.69 -1.45
N VAL A 123 -15.57 2.39 -2.41
CA VAL A 123 -16.32 3.16 -3.42
C VAL A 123 -16.39 2.46 -4.77
N SER A 124 -15.46 1.56 -5.06
CA SER A 124 -15.50 0.75 -6.27
C SER A 124 -14.77 -0.58 -6.10
N ALA A 125 -15.23 -1.57 -6.86
CA ALA A 125 -14.53 -2.84 -7.04
C ALA A 125 -14.67 -3.23 -8.51
N GLN A 126 -13.54 -3.37 -9.21
CA GLN A 126 -13.55 -3.55 -10.66
C GLN A 126 -12.44 -4.49 -11.11
N VAL A 127 -12.75 -5.34 -12.09
CA VAL A 127 -11.76 -6.15 -12.80
C VAL A 127 -11.37 -5.43 -14.08
N LYS A 128 -10.10 -5.03 -14.17
CA LYS A 128 -9.49 -4.48 -15.37
C LYS A 128 -8.75 -5.58 -16.12
N ASN A 129 -9.16 -5.82 -17.36
CA ASN A 129 -8.52 -6.74 -18.28
C ASN A 129 -7.77 -5.92 -19.34
N GLU A 130 -6.47 -6.09 -19.42
CA GLU A 130 -5.63 -5.45 -20.43
C GLU A 130 -5.13 -6.51 -21.41
N TYR A 131 -5.34 -6.26 -22.69
CA TYR A 131 -4.95 -7.15 -23.77
C TYR A 131 -3.86 -6.49 -24.60
N TYR A 132 -2.74 -7.16 -24.78
CA TYR A 132 -1.57 -6.69 -25.51
C TYR A 132 -1.36 -7.51 -26.79
N GLU A 133 -0.49 -7.02 -27.68
CA GLU A 133 -0.13 -7.77 -28.90
C GLU A 133 0.60 -9.07 -28.57
N ASP A 134 1.46 -9.03 -27.55
CA ASP A 134 2.01 -10.23 -26.92
C ASP A 134 1.06 -10.70 -25.81
N GLU A 135 0.39 -11.83 -26.02
CA GLU A 135 -0.58 -12.39 -25.07
C GLU A 135 0.04 -12.72 -23.70
N THR A 136 1.37 -12.88 -23.62
CA THR A 136 2.06 -13.10 -22.34
C THR A 136 2.08 -11.87 -21.45
N LEU A 137 1.79 -10.69 -22.02
CA LEU A 137 1.65 -9.43 -21.30
C LEU A 137 0.19 -9.14 -20.90
N ASN A 138 -0.77 -9.97 -21.30
CA ASN A 138 -2.16 -9.79 -20.88
C ASN A 138 -2.25 -9.80 -19.36
N ASP A 139 -2.98 -8.84 -18.82
CA ASP A 139 -3.10 -8.67 -17.37
C ASP A 139 -4.57 -8.59 -16.94
N ILE A 140 -4.87 -9.18 -15.79
CA ILE A 140 -6.20 -9.17 -15.19
C ILE A 140 -6.03 -8.81 -13.73
N ILE A 141 -6.43 -7.59 -13.38
CA ILE A 141 -6.29 -7.04 -12.04
C ILE A 141 -7.67 -6.73 -11.49
N LEU A 142 -7.99 -7.29 -10.33
CA LEU A 142 -9.07 -6.80 -9.50
C LEU A 142 -8.54 -5.65 -8.64
N THR A 143 -9.21 -4.50 -8.75
CA THR A 143 -8.93 -3.28 -7.98
C THR A 143 -10.10 -3.03 -7.05
N ILE A 144 -9.84 -2.95 -5.75
CA ILE A 144 -10.81 -2.55 -4.73
C ILE A 144 -10.37 -1.20 -4.19
N ARG A 145 -11.20 -0.17 -4.35
CA ARG A 145 -10.86 1.21 -4.01
C ARG A 145 -11.61 1.66 -2.76
N GLU A 146 -10.85 2.11 -1.78
CA GLU A 146 -11.31 2.77 -0.56
C GLU A 146 -11.09 4.28 -0.67
N GLU A 147 -12.02 5.08 -0.15
CA GLU A 147 -11.91 6.53 -0.08
C GLU A 147 -12.42 7.08 1.24
N TYR A 148 -11.90 8.24 1.61
CA TYR A 148 -12.42 9.04 2.72
C TYR A 148 -13.45 10.03 2.19
N LEU A 149 -14.70 9.86 2.59
CA LEU A 149 -15.86 10.63 2.15
C LEU A 149 -16.26 11.74 3.13
N GLY A 150 -15.51 11.89 4.22
CA GLY A 150 -15.79 12.90 5.24
C GLY A 150 -15.30 14.29 4.86
N THR A 151 -15.38 15.21 5.82
CA THR A 151 -15.05 16.63 5.60
C THR A 151 -13.71 17.06 6.19
N ASP A 152 -12.95 16.14 6.81
CA ASP A 152 -11.64 16.46 7.35
C ASP A 152 -10.66 16.86 6.24
N SER A 153 -10.08 18.06 6.36
CA SER A 153 -9.15 18.60 5.37
C SER A 153 -7.85 17.82 5.28
N LYS A 154 -7.40 17.17 6.36
CA LYS A 154 -6.15 16.39 6.37
C LYS A 154 -6.28 15.07 5.61
N LEU A 155 -7.49 14.50 5.57
CA LEU A 155 -7.79 13.25 4.88
C LEU A 155 -8.44 13.47 3.51
N LYS A 156 -8.58 14.73 3.07
CA LYS A 156 -9.29 15.07 1.85
C LYS A 156 -8.58 14.50 0.62
N GLY A 157 -9.33 13.72 -0.16
CA GLY A 157 -8.81 13.08 -1.37
C GLY A 157 -7.98 11.84 -1.09
N TRP A 158 -7.93 11.38 0.17
CA TRP A 158 -7.34 10.09 0.50
C TRP A 158 -8.07 8.97 -0.24
N TYR A 159 -7.28 8.10 -0.84
CA TYR A 159 -7.73 6.83 -1.39
C TYR A 159 -6.63 5.78 -1.24
N ARG A 160 -7.06 4.53 -1.21
CA ARG A 160 -6.20 3.36 -1.33
C ARG A 160 -6.85 2.36 -2.27
N GLU A 161 -6.03 1.70 -3.07
CA GLU A 161 -6.48 0.60 -3.91
C GLU A 161 -5.77 -0.68 -3.50
N SER A 162 -6.54 -1.69 -3.14
CA SER A 162 -6.07 -3.05 -2.91
C SER A 162 -6.10 -3.80 -4.25
N LEU A 163 -4.94 -4.28 -4.71
CA LEU A 163 -4.77 -4.90 -6.02
C LEU A 163 -4.60 -6.42 -5.89
N TYR A 164 -5.38 -7.16 -6.67
CA TYR A 164 -5.41 -8.62 -6.65
C TYR A 164 -5.21 -9.21 -8.06
N LYS A 165 -4.50 -10.33 -8.13
CA LYS A 165 -4.33 -11.15 -9.33
C LYS A 165 -4.79 -12.57 -9.07
N LYS A 166 -5.19 -13.28 -10.13
CA LYS A 166 -5.50 -14.71 -10.00
C LYS A 166 -4.23 -15.54 -9.93
N ASN A 167 -4.17 -16.47 -8.99
CA ASN A 167 -3.14 -17.52 -8.96
C ASN A 167 -3.48 -18.67 -9.92
N GLU A 168 -2.65 -19.71 -9.93
CA GLU A 168 -2.84 -20.90 -10.79
C GLU A 168 -4.17 -21.65 -10.54
N GLU A 169 -4.74 -21.53 -9.34
CA GLU A 169 -6.05 -22.10 -8.99
C GLU A 169 -7.23 -21.18 -9.37
N GLY A 170 -6.95 -20.01 -9.94
CA GLY A 170 -7.95 -19.02 -10.31
C GLY A 170 -8.49 -18.19 -9.13
N LYS A 171 -7.87 -18.28 -7.94
CA LYS A 171 -8.23 -17.49 -6.76
C LYS A 171 -7.57 -16.12 -6.81
N TRP A 172 -8.30 -15.09 -6.41
CA TRP A 172 -7.73 -13.75 -6.21
C TRP A 172 -6.78 -13.76 -5.03
N VAL A 173 -5.58 -13.24 -5.27
CA VAL A 173 -4.48 -13.15 -4.32
C VAL A 173 -4.00 -11.71 -4.31
N PHE A 174 -3.88 -11.13 -3.13
CA PHE A 174 -3.36 -9.78 -2.96
C PHE A 174 -1.92 -9.69 -3.47
N PHE A 175 -1.59 -8.64 -4.22
CA PHE A 175 -0.22 -8.46 -4.71
C PHE A 175 0.34 -7.04 -4.58
N SER A 176 -0.49 -6.03 -4.31
CA SER A 176 0.01 -4.67 -4.10
C SER A 176 -1.07 -3.71 -3.58
N PHE A 177 -0.61 -2.56 -3.11
CA PHE A 177 -1.45 -1.38 -2.91
C PHE A 177 -1.08 -0.29 -3.92
N ASP A 178 -2.05 0.53 -4.31
CA ASP A 178 -1.83 1.84 -4.92
C ASP A 178 -2.51 2.93 -4.06
N GLY A 179 -2.10 4.19 -4.26
CA GLY A 179 -2.55 5.33 -3.46
C GLY A 179 -1.78 5.49 -2.14
N GLN A 180 -2.46 6.00 -1.12
CA GLN A 180 -1.84 6.34 0.17
C GLN A 180 -2.24 5.32 1.24
N MET A 181 -1.28 4.54 1.75
CA MET A 181 -1.56 3.53 2.77
C MET A 181 -1.83 4.11 4.16
N ASN A 182 -1.02 5.09 4.58
CA ASN A 182 -1.06 5.67 5.92
C ASN A 182 -0.68 7.16 5.90
N PHE A 183 -0.87 7.80 7.05
CA PHE A 183 -0.46 9.16 7.34
C PHE A 183 0.54 9.18 8.48
N SER A 184 1.50 10.10 8.42
CA SER A 184 2.46 10.38 9.49
C SER A 184 2.70 11.89 9.66
N ASP A 185 1.68 12.69 9.33
CA ASP A 185 1.76 14.16 9.41
C ASP A 185 1.56 14.66 10.85
N GLU A 186 2.02 15.88 11.12
CA GLU A 186 1.87 16.50 12.44
C GLU A 186 0.41 16.54 12.91
N GLY A 187 0.19 16.02 14.11
CA GLY A 187 -1.13 15.93 14.74
C GLY A 187 -2.07 14.94 14.06
N ILE A 188 -1.53 13.95 13.32
CA ILE A 188 -2.24 12.74 12.92
C ILE A 188 -1.65 11.58 13.74
N THR A 189 -2.45 10.96 14.59
CA THR A 189 -2.09 9.84 15.46
C THR A 189 -2.83 8.57 15.08
N SER A 190 -2.42 7.41 15.60
CA SER A 190 -3.06 6.12 15.27
C SER A 190 -4.58 6.05 15.53
N ASP A 191 -5.10 6.93 16.39
CA ASP A 191 -6.50 7.07 16.76
C ASP A 191 -7.18 8.34 16.16
N TYR A 192 -6.56 8.95 15.15
CA TYR A 192 -6.98 10.23 14.56
C TYR A 192 -8.45 10.24 14.12
N LEU A 193 -8.92 9.15 13.52
CA LEU A 193 -10.29 8.98 13.09
C LEU A 193 -11.00 7.97 13.98
N LYS A 194 -12.26 8.22 14.32
CA LYS A 194 -13.05 7.30 15.14
C LYS A 194 -13.42 6.05 14.35
N LEU A 195 -13.46 4.90 15.02
CA LEU A 195 -14.10 3.69 14.49
C LEU A 195 -15.64 3.86 14.41
N LYS A 196 -16.28 3.14 13.48
CA LYS A 196 -17.74 3.08 13.26
C LYS A 196 -18.46 2.28 14.34
#